data_AF-A0A934AQ94-F1
#
_entry.id   AF-A0A934AQ94-F1
#
_cell.length_a   1.000
_cell.length_b   1.000
_cell.length_c   1.000
_cell.angle_alpha   90.00
_cell.angle_beta   90.00
_cell.angle_gamma   90.00
#
_symmetry.space_group_name_H-M   'P 1'
#
loop_
_entity.id
_entity.type
_entity.pdbx_description
1 polymer ?
#
loop_
_entity_poly.entity_id
_entity_poly.type
_entity_poly.pdbx_seq_one_letter_code
_entity_poly.pdbx_strand_id
1 'polypeptide(L)'
;MDETLQQLIELASSRGNNYVKGISDLEELPVKLAELGVLLLEKAKVIPHSGNGKLKEELIELQNKIDDMRKTLFASKLLVK
;
A
#
# COMPACT_ATOMS: atom_id res chain seq x y z
N MET A 1 6.02 2.26 -19.65
CA MET A 1 5.33 2.99 -18.57
C MET A 1 5.26 4.43 -19.02
N ASP A 2 4.15 5.14 -18.83
CA ASP A 2 4.11 6.56 -19.19
C ASP A 2 4.98 7.39 -18.23
N GLU A 3 5.46 8.54 -18.69
CA GLU A 3 6.37 9.40 -17.93
C GLU A 3 5.76 9.90 -16.63
N THR A 4 4.45 10.13 -16.61
CA THR A 4 3.74 10.62 -15.41
C THR A 4 3.73 9.55 -14.32
N LEU A 5 3.40 8.32 -14.67
CA LEU A 5 3.44 7.19 -13.73
C LEU A 5 4.87 6.91 -13.24
N GLN A 6 5.89 7.09 -14.10
CA GLN A 6 7.28 6.95 -13.68
C GLN A 6 7.69 8.00 -12.65
N GLN A 7 7.32 9.27 -12.86
CA GLN A 7 7.57 10.35 -11.89
C GLN A 7 6.87 10.09 -10.56
N LEU A 8 5.63 9.58 -10.58
CA LEU A 8 4.89 9.22 -9.37
C LEU A 8 5.57 8.09 -8.59
N ILE A 9 6.10 7.07 -9.29
CA ILE A 9 6.84 5.98 -8.67
C ILE A 9 8.14 6.49 -8.03
N GLU A 10 8.87 7.38 -8.70
CA GLU A 10 10.10 7.96 -8.16
C GLU A 10 9.83 8.81 -6.92
N LEU A 11 8.78 9.63 -6.94
CA LEU A 11 8.36 10.46 -5.81
C LEU A 11 7.90 9.60 -4.62
N ALA A 12 7.09 8.57 -4.87
CA ALA A 12 6.64 7.65 -3.83
C ALA A 12 7.83 6.90 -3.20
N SER A 13 8.76 6.44 -4.03
CA SER A 13 9.95 5.71 -3.57
C SER A 13 10.91 6.57 -2.76
N SER A 14 11.04 7.87 -3.07
CA SER A 14 11.92 8.78 -2.32
C SER A 14 11.31 9.20 -0.99
N ARG A 15 9.98 9.35 -0.94
CA ARG A 15 9.25 9.65 0.30
C ARG A 15 9.18 8.45 1.25
N GLY A 16 8.99 7.25 0.69
CA GLY A 16 8.62 6.06 1.43
C GLY A 16 7.16 6.09 1.92
N ASN A 17 6.67 4.94 2.36
CA ASN A 17 5.35 4.78 2.94
C ASN A 17 5.41 4.60 4.47
N ASN A 18 4.36 5.07 5.14
CA ASN A 18 4.13 4.87 6.57
C ASN A 18 2.92 3.96 6.80
N TYR A 19 2.68 2.98 5.93
CA TYR A 19 1.52 2.10 6.07
C TYR A 19 1.66 1.20 7.30
N VAL A 20 0.81 1.43 8.30
CA VAL A 20 0.70 0.65 9.53
C VAL A 20 -0.55 -0.25 9.46
N LYS A 21 -0.38 -1.53 9.81
CA LYS A 21 -1.48 -2.49 9.95
C LYS A 21 -2.27 -2.23 11.24
N GLY A 22 -3.55 -2.59 11.25
CA GLY A 22 -4.39 -2.50 12.45
C GLY A 22 -5.70 -1.76 12.22
N ILE A 23 -6.49 -1.60 13.26
CA ILE A 23 -7.75 -0.85 13.18
C ILE A 23 -7.40 0.64 13.11
N SER A 24 -8.06 1.36 12.22
CA SER A 24 -7.98 2.83 12.13
C SER A 24 -9.37 3.39 12.23
N ASP A 25 -9.47 4.58 12.81
CA ASP A 25 -10.73 5.30 12.91
C ASP A 25 -11.22 5.73 11.52
N LEU A 26 -12.53 6.00 11.42
CA LEU A 26 -13.16 6.38 10.15
C LEU A 26 -12.54 7.65 9.54
N GLU A 27 -12.08 8.57 10.39
CA GLU A 27 -11.41 9.81 10.00
C GLU A 27 -9.98 9.57 9.47
N GLU A 28 -9.31 8.50 9.90
CA GLU A 28 -7.95 8.15 9.50
C GLU A 28 -7.90 7.29 8.23
N LEU A 29 -9.04 6.73 7.82
CA LEU A 29 -9.16 5.85 6.67
C LEU A 29 -8.61 6.46 5.36
N PRO A 30 -8.85 7.74 5.03
CA PRO A 30 -8.25 8.37 3.84
C PRO A 30 -6.73 8.42 3.90
N VAL A 31 -6.16 8.71 5.08
CA VAL A 31 -4.71 8.75 5.29
C VAL A 31 -4.13 7.35 5.10
N LYS A 32 -4.72 6.35 5.75
CA LYS A 32 -4.28 4.96 5.63
C LYS A 32 -4.34 4.46 4.18
N LEU A 33 -5.36 4.86 3.42
CA LEU A 33 -5.51 4.52 2.01
C LEU A 33 -4.43 5.20 1.14
N ALA A 34 -4.14 6.47 1.40
CA ALA A 34 -3.07 7.19 0.71
C ALA A 34 -1.70 6.54 0.97
N GLU A 35 -1.42 6.14 2.21
CA GLU A 35 -0.19 5.43 2.57
C GLU A 35 -0.08 4.06 1.89
N LEU A 36 -1.21 3.34 1.71
CA LEU A 36 -1.22 2.10 0.93
C LEU A 36 -0.86 2.37 -0.53
N GLY A 37 -1.39 3.45 -1.12
CA GLY A 37 -1.07 3.86 -2.49
C GLY A 37 0.43 4.12 -2.68
N VAL A 38 1.04 4.82 -1.72
CA VAL A 38 2.49 5.11 -1.75
C VAL A 38 3.31 3.82 -1.62
N LEU A 39 2.93 2.91 -0.72
CA LEU A 39 3.56 1.59 -0.60
C LEU A 39 3.52 0.83 -1.93
N LEU A 40 2.37 0.81 -2.60
CA LEU A 40 2.23 0.09 -3.88
C LEU A 40 3.14 0.68 -4.97
N LEU A 41 3.24 2.01 -5.06
CA LEU A 41 4.11 2.70 -6.00
C LEU A 41 5.60 2.46 -5.67
N GLU A 42 5.98 2.49 -4.39
CA GLU A 42 7.33 2.16 -3.94
C GLU A 42 7.71 0.73 -4.32
N LYS A 43 6.83 -0.25 -4.04
CA LYS A 43 7.07 -1.67 -4.37
C LYS A 43 7.10 -1.91 -5.88
N ALA A 44 6.36 -1.14 -6.68
CA ALA A 44 6.39 -1.23 -8.16
C ALA A 44 7.78 -0.94 -8.74
N LYS A 45 8.62 -0.15 -8.05
CA LYS A 45 10.03 0.07 -8.43
C LYS A 45 10.94 -1.12 -8.11
N VAL A 46 10.68 -1.80 -7.01
CA VAL A 46 11.56 -2.84 -6.43
C VAL A 46 11.26 -4.23 -6.98
N ILE A 47 9.98 -4.57 -7.12
CA ILE A 47 9.50 -5.91 -7.52
C ILE A 47 10.09 -6.39 -8.86
N PRO A 48 10.12 -5.57 -9.94
CA PRO A 48 10.65 -6.01 -11.23
C PRO A 48 12.13 -6.43 -11.19
N HIS A 49 12.88 -5.96 -10.20
CA HIS A 49 14.32 -6.21 -10.03
C HIS A 49 14.62 -7.23 -8.93
N SER A 50 13.59 -7.82 -8.31
CA SER A 50 13.74 -8.75 -7.19
C SER A 50 13.89 -10.19 -7.69
N GLY A 51 14.86 -10.94 -7.15
CA GLY A 51 15.00 -12.38 -7.41
C GLY A 51 13.83 -13.19 -6.83
N ASN A 52 13.60 -14.40 -7.35
CA ASN A 52 12.41 -15.22 -7.04
C ASN A 52 12.07 -15.39 -5.55
N GLY A 53 13.06 -15.56 -4.67
CA GLY A 53 12.85 -15.68 -3.22
C GLY A 53 12.31 -14.40 -2.60
N LYS A 54 12.99 -13.27 -2.88
CA LYS A 54 12.58 -11.94 -2.41
C LYS A 54 11.24 -11.52 -3.01
N LEU A 55 11.00 -11.81 -4.29
CA LEU A 55 9.72 -11.51 -4.95
C LEU A 55 8.53 -12.13 -4.20
N LYS A 56 8.65 -13.39 -3.78
CA LYS A 56 7.58 -14.07 -3.04
C LYS A 56 7.30 -13.38 -1.70
N GLU A 57 8.34 -12.99 -0.96
CA GLU A 57 8.21 -12.29 0.32
C GLU A 57 7.53 -10.92 0.13
N GLU A 58 7.96 -10.16 -0.87
CA GLU A 58 7.39 -8.85 -1.22
C GLU A 58 5.89 -8.95 -1.58
N LEU A 59 5.51 -9.95 -2.37
CA LEU A 59 4.11 -10.20 -2.75
C LEU A 59 3.25 -10.62 -1.55
N ILE A 60 3.79 -11.44 -0.64
CA ILE A 60 3.12 -11.81 0.61
C ILE A 60 2.93 -10.57 1.51
N GLU A 61 3.94 -9.71 1.60
CA GLU A 61 3.83 -8.46 2.37
C GLU A 61 2.72 -7.56 1.81
N LEU A 62 2.71 -7.36 0.49
CA LEU A 62 1.68 -6.60 -0.22
C LEU A 62 0.28 -7.17 0.02
N GLN A 63 0.11 -8.48 -0.13
CA GLN A 63 -1.17 -9.15 0.08
C GLN A 63 -1.70 -8.91 1.51
N ASN A 64 -0.81 -9.00 2.50
CA ASN A 64 -1.20 -8.79 3.90
C ASN A 64 -1.62 -7.34 4.18
N LYS A 65 -0.99 -6.35 3.56
CA LYS A 65 -1.36 -4.92 3.73
C LYS A 65 -2.66 -4.59 2.99
N ILE A 66 -2.87 -5.16 1.80
CA ILE A 66 -4.15 -5.02 1.08
C ILE A 66 -5.29 -5.66 1.88
N ASP A 67 -5.08 -6.83 2.48
CA ASP A 67 -6.09 -7.49 3.31
C ASP A 67 -6.43 -6.69 4.57
N ASP A 68 -5.43 -6.10 5.22
CA ASP A 68 -5.62 -5.21 6.37
C ASP A 68 -6.49 -3.98 6.02
N MET A 69 -6.19 -3.31 4.89
CA MET A 69 -6.99 -2.20 4.40
C MET A 69 -8.43 -2.62 4.10
N ARG A 70 -8.60 -3.77 3.42
CA ARG A 70 -9.92 -4.34 3.13
C ARG A 70 -10.72 -4.55 4.42
N LYS A 71 -10.13 -5.18 5.43
CA LYS A 71 -10.79 -5.40 6.74
C LYS A 71 -11.19 -4.08 7.40
N THR A 72 -10.31 -3.08 7.36
CA THR A 72 -10.58 -1.73 7.89
C THR A 72 -11.79 -1.09 7.19
N LEU A 73 -11.85 -1.16 5.85
CA LEU A 73 -12.95 -0.63 5.04
C LEU A 73 -14.30 -1.33 5.29
N PHE A 74 -14.28 -2.64 5.53
CA PHE A 74 -15.50 -3.38 5.83
C PHE A 74 -15.98 -3.15 7.26
N ALA A 75 -15.05 -3.05 8.23
CA ALA A 75 -15.38 -2.70 9.60
C ALA A 75 -16.01 -1.31 9.71
N SER A 76 -15.46 -0.31 8.99
CA SER A 76 -16.05 1.03 8.97
C SER A 76 -17.44 1.06 8.35
N LYS A 77 -17.72 0.28 7.30
CA LYS A 77 -19.08 0.15 6.73
C LYS A 77 -20.10 -0.44 7.70
N LEU A 78 -19.68 -1.29 8.64
CA LEU A 78 -20.57 -1.86 9.66
C LEU A 78 -20.88 -0.86 10.78
N LEU A 79 -20.00 0.12 11.02
CA LEU A 79 -20.17 1.17 12.04
C LEU A 79 -21.10 2.33 11.59
N VAL A 80 -21.38 2.44 10.29
CA VAL A 80 -22.27 3.47 9.71
C VAL A 80 -23.72 2.98 9.56
N LYS A 81 -24.06 1.80 10.10
CA LYS A 81 -25.43 1.27 10.18
C LYS A 81 -26.01 1.46 11.57
#